data_AF-A0A918KLP5-F1
#
_entry.id   AF-A0A918KLP5-F1
#
_cell.length_a   1.000
_cell.length_b   1.000
_cell.length_c   1.000
_cell.angle_alpha   90.00
_cell.angle_beta   90.00
_cell.angle_gamma   90.00
#
_symmetry.space_group_name_H-M   'P 1'
#
loop_
_entity.id
_entity.type
_entity.pdbx_description
1 polymer ?
#
loop_
_entity_poly.entity_id
_entity_poly.type
_entity_poly.pdbx_seq_one_letter_code
_entity_poly.pdbx_strand_id
1 'polypeptide(L)'
;MLVALGVVAAIVLVATGDEGSPDDKSPSGTSSIPGGLPTPSLDIPSELPTELPTELPSGLPSLPSGVPSNLPSGLPTDLESLLPSLASDEVPYYMLRTGDCFDIDDRRPGQAAKRSCEAAHDAEVVKVVELEGDHKTDAALKKAASALCKKPLDSKAAQQPAGTVRGTLVQYPDPTGFGVGIDKVACSLSGDVGGGSRQLTGPLK
;
A
#
# COMPACT_ATOMS: atom_id res chain seq x y z
N MET A 1 33.77 -11.88 41.85
CA MET A 1 33.36 -13.07 41.09
C MET A 1 31.96 -13.43 41.55
N LEU A 2 30.94 -13.18 40.72
CA LEU A 2 29.57 -13.70 40.85
C LEU A 2 28.97 -13.60 39.45
N VAL A 3 29.17 -14.66 38.66
CA VAL A 3 28.62 -14.80 37.31
C VAL A 3 27.30 -15.56 37.47
N ALA A 4 26.17 -14.88 37.35
CA ALA A 4 24.86 -15.51 37.30
C ALA A 4 24.49 -15.76 35.84
N LEU A 5 24.78 -16.98 35.36
CA LEU A 5 24.27 -17.54 34.12
C LEU A 5 22.78 -17.88 34.29
N GLY A 6 21.91 -17.02 33.77
CA GLY A 6 20.46 -17.27 33.70
C GLY A 6 20.10 -17.92 32.37
N VAL A 7 19.82 -19.23 32.41
CA VAL A 7 19.31 -20.05 31.30
C VAL A 7 17.88 -19.62 30.97
N VAL A 8 17.62 -19.20 29.73
CA VAL A 8 16.26 -19.04 29.21
C VAL A 8 15.87 -20.32 28.49
N ALA A 9 14.97 -21.10 29.10
CA ALA A 9 14.38 -22.29 28.52
C ALA A 9 13.33 -21.89 27.47
N ALA A 10 13.52 -22.33 26.23
CA ALA A 10 12.53 -22.22 25.17
C ALA A 10 11.49 -23.34 25.34
N ILE A 11 10.20 -22.99 25.45
CA ILE A 11 9.10 -23.95 25.36
C ILE A 11 8.44 -23.76 24.01
N VAL A 12 8.62 -24.74 23.12
CA VAL A 12 7.91 -24.85 21.85
C VAL A 12 6.67 -25.70 22.09
N LEU A 13 5.48 -25.12 21.93
CA LEU A 13 4.22 -25.84 21.86
C LEU A 13 3.87 -26.07 20.38
N VAL A 14 3.99 -27.33 19.93
CA VAL A 14 3.45 -27.78 18.65
C VAL A 14 2.06 -28.35 18.92
N ALA A 15 1.04 -27.73 18.36
CA ALA A 15 -0.30 -28.30 18.26
C ALA A 15 -0.48 -28.82 16.82
N THR A 16 -0.53 -30.14 16.67
CA THR A 16 -0.91 -30.82 15.43
C THR A 16 -2.40 -31.19 15.51
N GLY A 17 -3.19 -30.69 14.57
CA GLY A 17 -4.54 -31.13 14.23
C GLY A 17 -4.83 -30.59 12.83
N ASP A 18 -5.43 -31.27 11.87
CA ASP A 18 -6.23 -32.49 11.84
C ASP A 18 -6.14 -33.04 10.39
N GLU A 19 -6.01 -34.35 10.20
CA GLU A 19 -5.97 -35.01 8.88
C GLU A 19 -7.22 -35.88 8.66
N GLY A 20 -7.85 -35.71 7.48
CA GLY A 20 -8.67 -36.71 6.78
C GLY A 20 -10.15 -36.77 7.18
N SER A 21 -11.13 -36.98 6.30
CA SER A 21 -11.15 -37.56 4.95
C SER A 21 -12.61 -37.46 4.41
N PRO A 22 -13.06 -38.11 3.32
CA PRO A 22 -13.36 -37.47 2.04
C PRO A 22 -14.83 -37.59 1.55
N ASP A 23 -15.07 -36.94 0.42
CA ASP A 23 -16.25 -37.00 -0.45
C ASP A 23 -16.68 -38.42 -0.88
N ASP A 24 -17.99 -38.60 -1.01
CA ASP A 24 -18.58 -39.75 -1.68
C ASP A 24 -19.73 -39.31 -2.61
N LYS A 25 -19.59 -39.69 -3.89
CA LYS A 25 -20.63 -40.28 -4.77
C LYS A 25 -21.47 -39.39 -5.73
N SER A 26 -21.01 -39.39 -6.99
CA SER A 26 -21.74 -39.28 -8.28
C SER A 26 -22.71 -40.50 -8.49
N PRO A 27 -23.58 -40.66 -9.55
CA PRO A 27 -23.56 -39.99 -10.87
C PRO A 27 -24.90 -39.78 -11.66
N SER A 28 -24.73 -39.16 -12.82
CA SER A 28 -25.41 -39.38 -14.12
C SER A 28 -26.88 -39.04 -14.33
N GLY A 29 -27.10 -38.06 -15.22
CA GLY A 29 -28.26 -37.96 -16.11
C GLY A 29 -27.83 -37.43 -17.48
N THR A 30 -27.73 -38.33 -18.46
CA THR A 30 -27.26 -38.12 -19.84
C THR A 30 -28.32 -37.43 -20.72
N SER A 31 -27.84 -36.81 -21.82
CA SER A 31 -28.54 -36.62 -23.11
C SER A 31 -29.48 -35.40 -23.20
N SER A 32 -29.46 -34.52 -24.21
CA SER A 32 -29.05 -34.64 -25.62
C SER A 32 -28.81 -33.24 -26.25
N ILE A 33 -27.92 -33.14 -27.26
CA ILE A 33 -27.90 -32.07 -28.27
C ILE A 33 -28.19 -32.72 -29.63
N PRO A 34 -29.01 -32.12 -30.51
CA PRO A 34 -28.47 -31.62 -31.78
C PRO A 34 -29.08 -30.28 -32.24
N GLY A 35 -28.29 -29.50 -32.99
CA GLY A 35 -28.55 -28.10 -33.34
C GLY A 35 -29.53 -27.82 -34.50
N GLY A 36 -29.68 -26.53 -34.79
CA GLY A 36 -30.41 -26.00 -35.95
C GLY A 36 -30.57 -24.47 -35.89
N LEU A 37 -29.80 -23.75 -36.71
CA LEU A 37 -30.02 -22.32 -37.07
C LEU A 37 -31.39 -22.14 -37.76
N PRO A 38 -32.07 -21.01 -37.52
CA PRO A 38 -32.41 -20.13 -38.64
C PRO A 38 -32.31 -18.62 -38.30
N THR A 39 -31.69 -17.84 -39.20
CA THR A 39 -31.91 -16.39 -39.40
C THR A 39 -33.18 -16.18 -40.23
N PRO A 40 -34.06 -15.19 -39.96
CA PRO A 40 -33.82 -13.83 -40.49
C PRO A 40 -34.46 -12.64 -39.71
N SER A 41 -34.09 -11.44 -40.19
CA SER A 41 -34.74 -10.12 -40.11
C SER A 41 -34.35 -9.15 -38.99
N LEU A 42 -33.68 -8.07 -39.43
CA LEU A 42 -33.44 -6.81 -38.74
C LEU A 42 -34.73 -5.98 -38.72
N ASP A 43 -35.28 -5.77 -37.53
CA ASP A 43 -36.21 -4.67 -37.24
C ASP A 43 -35.64 -3.92 -36.02
N ILE A 44 -35.21 -2.68 -36.24
CA ILE A 44 -34.73 -1.78 -35.18
C ILE A 44 -35.92 -0.88 -34.79
N PRO A 45 -36.57 -1.10 -33.64
CA PRO A 45 -37.36 -0.06 -33.02
C PRO A 45 -36.42 0.96 -32.36
N SER A 46 -36.37 2.18 -32.90
CA SER A 46 -35.75 3.32 -32.24
C SER A 46 -36.65 3.82 -31.12
N GLU A 47 -36.57 3.24 -29.91
CA GLU A 47 -36.94 3.93 -28.67
C GLU A 47 -35.98 3.53 -27.54
N LEU A 48 -35.19 4.51 -27.07
CA LEU A 48 -34.30 4.39 -25.92
C LEU A 48 -35.15 4.46 -24.64
N PRO A 49 -35.12 3.46 -23.75
CA PRO A 49 -35.66 3.60 -22.40
C PRO A 49 -34.74 4.50 -21.58
N THR A 50 -35.28 5.60 -21.04
CA THR A 50 -34.57 6.61 -20.24
C THR A 50 -34.38 6.21 -18.77
N GLU A 51 -34.39 4.93 -18.41
CA GLU A 51 -34.24 4.51 -17.01
C GLU A 51 -33.18 3.41 -16.86
N LEU A 52 -31.98 3.83 -16.45
CA LEU A 52 -30.93 2.93 -15.95
C LEU A 52 -31.27 2.54 -14.51
N PRO A 53 -31.27 1.23 -14.16
CA PRO A 53 -31.48 0.78 -12.79
C PRO A 53 -30.35 1.24 -11.85
N THR A 54 -30.71 1.79 -10.70
CA THR A 54 -29.85 2.37 -9.66
C THR A 54 -29.15 1.33 -8.78
N GLU A 55 -28.57 0.28 -9.33
CA GLU A 55 -27.87 -0.73 -8.52
C GLU A 55 -26.57 -1.16 -9.21
N LEU A 56 -25.47 -0.47 -8.90
CA LEU A 56 -24.12 -0.89 -9.28
C LEU A 56 -23.55 -1.79 -8.17
N PRO A 57 -23.04 -3.00 -8.47
CA PRO A 57 -22.43 -3.87 -7.47
C PRO A 57 -21.17 -3.22 -6.87
N SER A 58 -21.05 -3.28 -5.55
CA SER A 58 -19.89 -2.84 -4.77
C SER A 58 -18.64 -3.65 -5.13
N GLY A 59 -17.89 -3.24 -6.15
CA GLY A 59 -16.69 -3.98 -6.55
C GLY A 59 -15.97 -3.45 -7.79
N LEU A 60 -15.58 -2.17 -7.80
CA LEU A 60 -14.69 -1.65 -8.85
C LEU A 60 -13.21 -1.76 -8.41
N PRO A 61 -12.32 -2.35 -9.24
CA PRO A 61 -10.88 -2.38 -8.99
C PRO A 61 -10.26 -0.99 -9.18
N SER A 62 -9.17 -0.72 -8.44
CA SER A 62 -8.39 0.52 -8.51
C SER A 62 -7.78 0.75 -9.89
N LEU A 63 -8.14 1.86 -10.54
CA LEU A 63 -7.61 2.29 -11.84
C LEU A 63 -6.22 2.94 -11.68
N PRO A 64 -5.26 2.79 -12.63
CA PRO A 64 -3.96 3.43 -12.54
C PRO A 64 -4.08 4.94 -12.83
N SER A 65 -3.44 5.75 -11.98
CA SER A 65 -3.46 7.21 -12.04
C SER A 65 -2.53 7.75 -13.12
N GLY A 66 -3.10 8.03 -14.29
CA GLY A 66 -2.46 8.79 -15.37
C GLY A 66 -3.48 9.69 -16.07
N VAL A 67 -3.96 10.74 -15.38
CA VAL A 67 -4.82 11.75 -16.01
C VAL A 67 -3.98 12.91 -16.57
N PRO A 68 -4.11 13.27 -17.85
CA PRO A 68 -3.44 14.44 -18.42
C PRO A 68 -4.07 15.74 -17.86
N SER A 69 -3.24 16.75 -17.61
CA SER A 69 -3.58 18.02 -16.93
C SER A 69 -4.49 18.99 -17.70
N ASN A 70 -5.29 18.52 -18.66
CA ASN A 70 -6.24 19.36 -19.40
C ASN A 70 -7.63 18.73 -19.34
N LEU A 71 -8.33 18.95 -18.23
CA LEU A 71 -9.76 18.63 -18.12
C LEU A 71 -10.58 19.82 -18.67
N PRO A 72 -11.51 19.60 -19.63
CA PRO A 72 -12.45 20.63 -20.05
C PRO A 72 -13.41 20.97 -18.90
N SER A 73 -13.79 22.25 -18.80
CA SER A 73 -14.57 22.86 -17.71
C SER A 73 -16.05 22.43 -17.62
N GLY A 74 -16.37 21.18 -17.94
CA GLY A 74 -17.75 20.69 -18.10
C GLY A 74 -17.99 19.31 -17.50
N LEU A 75 -17.35 18.96 -16.38
CA LEU A 75 -17.72 17.75 -15.66
C LEU A 75 -18.93 18.00 -14.76
N PRO A 76 -19.90 17.06 -14.71
CA PRO A 76 -21.03 17.14 -13.79
C PRO A 76 -20.54 17.03 -12.34
N THR A 77 -21.13 17.84 -11.46
CA THR A 77 -20.79 17.96 -10.04
C THR A 77 -20.86 16.63 -9.26
N ASP A 78 -21.59 15.63 -9.78
CA ASP A 78 -21.68 14.29 -9.21
C ASP A 78 -20.36 13.47 -9.33
N LEU A 79 -19.46 13.82 -10.25
CA LEU A 79 -18.16 13.15 -10.38
C LEU A 79 -17.12 13.73 -9.40
N GLU A 80 -17.27 14.98 -8.94
CA GLU A 80 -16.45 15.53 -7.85
C GLU A 80 -16.62 14.74 -6.54
N SER A 81 -17.78 14.10 -6.35
CA SER A 81 -18.05 13.24 -5.18
C SER A 81 -17.43 11.84 -5.30
N LEU A 82 -17.03 11.43 -6.51
CA LEU A 82 -16.35 10.16 -6.81
C LEU A 82 -14.84 10.31 -6.99
N LEU A 83 -14.34 11.55 -7.07
CA LEU A 83 -12.95 11.82 -6.73
C LEU A 83 -12.84 11.57 -5.22
N PRO A 84 -12.10 10.55 -4.76
CA PRO A 84 -11.74 10.49 -3.35
C PRO A 84 -11.11 11.85 -3.07
N SER A 85 -11.71 12.61 -2.16
CA SER A 85 -11.37 13.99 -1.86
C SER A 85 -9.88 14.21 -2.08
N LEU A 86 -9.53 15.00 -3.10
CA LEU A 86 -8.14 15.45 -3.36
C LEU A 86 -7.64 16.40 -2.24
N ALA A 87 -8.24 16.30 -1.05
CA ALA A 87 -8.02 17.01 0.18
C ALA A 87 -7.87 16.05 1.38
N SER A 88 -7.79 14.73 1.18
CA SER A 88 -7.18 13.88 2.20
C SER A 88 -5.67 13.94 1.95
N ASP A 89 -4.92 14.57 2.85
CA ASP A 89 -3.45 14.58 2.81
C ASP A 89 -2.84 13.17 2.90
N GLU A 90 -3.65 12.13 3.13
CA GLU A 90 -3.21 10.75 3.17
C GLU A 90 -2.92 10.16 1.79
N VAL A 91 -1.65 9.84 1.58
CA VAL A 91 -1.17 9.14 0.40
C VAL A 91 -0.48 7.84 0.80
N PRO A 92 -0.52 6.80 -0.05
CA PRO A 92 0.31 5.62 0.15
C PRO A 92 1.80 5.96 0.11
N TYR A 93 2.59 5.29 0.94
CA TYR A 93 4.03 5.57 1.08
C TYR A 93 4.80 5.46 -0.24
N TYR A 94 4.41 4.57 -1.15
CA TYR A 94 5.07 4.36 -2.45
C TYR A 94 4.84 5.52 -3.44
N MET A 95 3.91 6.43 -3.13
CA MET A 95 3.72 7.68 -3.87
C MET A 95 4.54 8.84 -3.30
N LEU A 96 5.10 8.69 -2.10
CA LEU A 96 5.95 9.72 -1.50
C LEU A 96 7.21 9.94 -2.34
N ARG A 97 7.69 11.18 -2.30
CA ARG A 97 8.88 11.62 -2.99
C ARG A 97 9.92 12.10 -2.00
N THR A 98 11.18 12.10 -2.40
CA THR A 98 12.24 12.74 -1.62
C THR A 98 11.88 14.21 -1.33
N GLY A 99 11.98 14.60 -0.06
CA GLY A 99 11.58 15.89 0.48
C GLY A 99 10.13 15.97 0.95
N ASP A 100 9.33 14.91 0.77
CA ASP A 100 7.97 14.90 1.33
C ASP A 100 8.01 14.75 2.85
N CYS A 101 7.31 15.64 3.54
CA CYS A 101 7.08 15.59 4.98
C CYS A 101 5.70 15.04 5.28
N PHE A 102 5.59 14.24 6.34
CA PHE A 102 4.35 13.57 6.68
C PHE A 102 4.27 13.19 8.16
N ASP A 103 3.03 13.01 8.61
CA ASP A 103 2.69 12.40 9.90
C ASP A 103 2.40 10.91 9.71
N ILE A 104 2.81 10.11 10.71
CA ILE A 104 2.63 8.67 10.76
C ILE A 104 1.33 8.40 11.53
N ASP A 105 0.42 7.61 10.96
CA ASP A 105 -0.77 7.14 11.66
C ASP A 105 -0.65 5.64 11.93
N ASP A 106 -0.42 5.25 13.18
CA ASP A 106 -0.31 3.85 13.60
C ASP A 106 -1.58 3.04 13.28
N ARG A 107 -2.72 3.70 13.09
CA ARG A 107 -4.00 3.05 12.73
C ARG A 107 -4.08 2.74 11.24
N ARG A 108 -3.22 3.36 10.41
CA ARG A 108 -3.19 3.19 8.95
C ARG A 108 -1.76 2.96 8.45
N PRO A 109 -1.18 1.78 8.76
CA PRO A 109 0.16 1.42 8.27
C PRO A 109 0.25 1.51 6.75
N GLY A 110 1.37 2.05 6.25
CA GLY A 110 1.60 2.22 4.81
C GLY A 110 0.96 3.47 4.20
N GLN A 111 0.17 4.22 4.97
CA GLN A 111 -0.29 5.56 4.61
C GLN A 111 0.57 6.62 5.28
N ALA A 112 0.70 7.75 4.62
CA ALA A 112 1.42 8.92 5.09
C ALA A 112 0.52 10.14 4.92
N ALA A 113 0.22 10.84 6.02
CA ALA A 113 -0.52 12.09 5.97
C ALA A 113 0.47 13.21 5.62
N LYS A 114 0.49 13.66 4.36
CA LYS A 114 1.39 14.74 3.91
C LYS A 114 1.19 16.00 4.75
N ARG A 115 2.30 16.65 5.05
CA ARG A 115 2.36 17.92 5.79
C ARG A 115 3.31 18.87 5.12
N SER A 116 3.14 20.15 5.42
CA SER A 116 4.20 21.12 5.13
C SER A 116 5.41 20.80 6.01
N CYS A 117 6.60 20.79 5.41
CA CYS A 117 7.86 20.66 6.14
C CYS A 117 8.15 21.85 7.07
N GLU A 118 7.46 22.97 6.87
CA GLU A 118 7.59 24.17 7.73
C GLU A 118 6.80 24.03 9.04
N ALA A 119 5.83 23.12 9.07
CA ALA A 119 5.06 22.79 10.27
C ALA A 119 5.69 21.60 11.00
N ALA A 120 5.24 21.36 12.23
CA ALA A 120 5.63 20.17 12.96
C ALA A 120 5.13 18.91 12.22
N HIS A 121 6.01 17.94 12.01
CA HIS A 121 5.70 16.69 11.33
C HIS A 121 6.56 15.53 11.83
N ASP A 122 6.11 14.30 11.66
CA ASP A 122 6.80 13.15 12.25
C ASP A 122 8.06 12.75 11.48
N ALA A 123 8.01 12.78 10.14
CA ALA A 123 9.10 12.31 9.28
C ALA A 123 9.21 13.04 7.94
N GLU A 124 10.42 13.08 7.40
CA GLU A 124 10.73 13.56 6.05
C GLU A 124 11.42 12.46 5.23
N VAL A 125 10.96 12.24 4.00
CA VAL A 125 11.55 11.29 3.06
C VAL A 125 12.90 11.81 2.55
N VAL A 126 13.97 11.16 2.96
CA VAL A 126 15.34 11.50 2.54
C VAL A 126 15.68 10.92 1.18
N LYS A 127 15.19 9.71 0.88
CA LYS A 127 15.47 9.02 -0.37
C LYS A 127 14.36 8.03 -0.69
N VAL A 128 13.98 7.95 -1.96
CA VAL A 128 13.22 6.82 -2.50
C VAL A 128 14.18 5.93 -3.29
N VAL A 129 14.13 4.64 -3.03
CA VAL A 129 14.91 3.59 -3.72
C VAL A 129 13.96 2.51 -4.22
N GLU A 130 14.44 1.66 -5.13
CA GLU A 130 13.67 0.55 -5.67
C GLU A 130 14.31 -0.76 -5.20
N LEU A 131 13.48 -1.73 -4.83
CA LEU A 131 13.89 -3.09 -4.49
C LEU A 131 14.10 -3.88 -5.78
N GLU A 132 15.21 -4.61 -5.83
CA GLU A 132 15.55 -5.46 -6.97
C GLU A 132 15.57 -6.94 -6.58
N GLY A 133 15.23 -7.80 -7.54
CA GLY A 133 15.28 -9.25 -7.40
C GLY A 133 14.00 -9.86 -6.81
N ASP A 134 14.08 -11.15 -6.45
CA ASP A 134 12.95 -11.90 -5.95
C ASP A 134 12.94 -12.00 -4.43
N HIS A 135 11.98 -11.33 -3.79
CA HIS A 135 11.78 -11.38 -2.35
C HIS A 135 10.42 -11.97 -2.01
N LYS A 136 10.42 -13.20 -1.47
CA LYS A 136 9.20 -13.97 -1.18
C LYS A 136 8.67 -13.82 0.24
N THR A 137 9.43 -13.19 1.14
CA THR A 137 9.07 -13.07 2.56
C THR A 137 9.25 -11.64 3.03
N ASP A 138 8.42 -11.22 3.99
CA ASP A 138 8.55 -9.91 4.62
C ASP A 138 9.95 -9.70 5.23
N ALA A 139 10.50 -10.72 5.89
CA ALA A 139 11.84 -10.65 6.45
C ALA A 139 12.94 -10.38 5.39
N ALA A 140 12.80 -10.94 4.19
CA ALA A 140 13.73 -10.67 3.08
C ALA A 140 13.57 -9.25 2.54
N LEU A 141 12.32 -8.80 2.33
CA LEU A 141 11.99 -7.44 1.89
C LEU A 141 12.51 -6.40 2.88
N LYS A 142 12.22 -6.58 4.17
CA LYS A 142 12.70 -5.72 5.25
C LYS A 142 14.22 -5.60 5.27
N LYS A 143 14.91 -6.73 5.15
CA LYS A 143 16.39 -6.79 5.14
C LYS A 143 16.94 -6.02 3.94
N ALA A 144 16.40 -6.25 2.75
CA ALA A 144 16.84 -5.58 1.53
C ALA A 144 16.56 -4.06 1.58
N ALA A 145 15.34 -3.66 1.93
CA ALA A 145 14.94 -2.27 2.06
C ALA A 145 15.81 -1.51 3.07
N SER A 146 16.03 -2.10 4.25
CA SER A 146 16.87 -1.49 5.29
C SER A 146 18.32 -1.32 4.83
N ALA A 147 18.85 -2.29 4.07
CA ALA A 147 20.21 -2.22 3.53
C ALA A 147 20.36 -1.07 2.52
N LEU A 148 19.39 -0.91 1.62
CA LEU A 148 19.37 0.19 0.63
C LEU A 148 19.26 1.56 1.32
N CYS A 149 18.45 1.67 2.37
CA CYS A 149 18.24 2.92 3.08
C CYS A 149 19.37 3.31 4.04
N LYS A 150 20.20 2.36 4.50
CA LYS A 150 21.21 2.61 5.54
C LYS A 150 22.13 3.80 5.22
N LYS A 151 22.82 3.74 4.08
CA LYS A 151 23.78 4.78 3.68
C LYS A 151 23.14 6.17 3.51
N PRO A 152 22.03 6.34 2.75
CA PRO A 152 21.43 7.67 2.60
C PRO A 152 20.89 8.24 3.91
N LEU A 153 20.31 7.40 4.78
CA LEU A 153 19.82 7.84 6.10
C LEU A 153 20.96 8.27 7.01
N ASP A 154 22.01 7.45 7.16
CA ASP A 154 23.19 7.78 7.96
C ASP A 154 23.85 9.08 7.46
N SER A 155 23.97 9.24 6.14
CA SER A 155 24.59 10.42 5.52
C SER A 155 23.79 11.70 5.73
N LYS A 156 22.45 11.64 5.61
CA LYS A 156 21.59 12.82 5.81
C LYS A 156 21.45 13.17 7.28
N ALA A 157 21.36 12.16 8.16
CA ALA A 157 21.31 12.37 9.61
C ALA A 157 22.57 13.07 10.13
N ALA A 158 23.75 12.67 9.64
CA ALA A 158 25.03 13.28 10.02
C ALA A 158 25.17 14.76 9.62
N GLN A 159 24.39 15.23 8.64
CA GLN A 159 24.35 16.63 8.22
C GLN A 159 23.44 17.49 9.11
N GLN A 160 22.60 16.86 9.94
CA GLN A 160 21.69 17.58 10.80
C GLN A 160 22.37 18.03 12.10
N PRO A 161 21.91 19.13 12.70
CA PRO A 161 22.28 19.48 14.06
C PRO A 161 21.99 18.34 15.04
N ALA A 162 22.79 18.25 16.10
CA ALA A 162 22.61 17.23 17.13
C ALA A 162 21.21 17.32 17.75
N GLY A 163 20.49 16.19 17.77
CA GLY A 163 19.16 16.10 18.36
C GLY A 163 18.00 16.49 17.44
N THR A 164 18.25 16.90 16.20
CA THR A 164 17.20 17.11 15.19
C THR A 164 16.54 15.80 14.78
N VAL A 165 17.35 14.80 14.43
CA VAL A 165 16.90 13.47 14.02
C VAL A 165 17.14 12.48 15.15
N ARG A 166 16.16 11.66 15.45
CA ARG A 166 16.24 10.63 16.51
C ARG A 166 15.78 9.25 16.08
N GLY A 167 15.06 9.17 14.97
CA GLY A 167 14.63 7.90 14.40
C GLY A 167 14.85 7.82 12.89
N THR A 168 14.66 6.61 12.40
CA THR A 168 14.64 6.27 10.98
C THR A 168 13.35 5.50 10.71
N LEU A 169 12.72 5.77 9.58
CA LEU A 169 11.55 5.03 9.12
C LEU A 169 11.82 4.52 7.70
N VAL A 170 11.74 3.20 7.53
CA VAL A 170 11.87 2.53 6.24
C VAL A 170 10.52 1.93 5.90
N GLN A 171 9.84 2.51 4.91
CA GLN A 171 8.56 2.00 4.42
C GLN A 171 8.81 1.20 3.14
N TYR A 172 8.33 -0.03 3.11
CA TYR A 172 8.60 -1.01 2.06
C TYR A 172 7.35 -1.88 1.83
N PRO A 173 7.23 -2.53 0.66
CA PRO A 173 6.03 -3.31 0.32
C PRO A 173 5.97 -4.61 1.11
N ASP A 174 4.77 -5.10 1.39
CA ASP A 174 4.59 -6.49 1.79
C ASP A 174 4.79 -7.44 0.58
N PRO A 175 4.91 -8.76 0.78
CA PRO A 175 5.13 -9.70 -0.32
C PRO A 175 4.07 -9.67 -1.43
N THR A 176 2.82 -9.34 -1.10
CA THR A 176 1.72 -9.22 -2.08
C THR A 176 1.91 -7.96 -2.91
N GLY A 177 2.17 -6.82 -2.25
CA GLY A 177 2.46 -5.55 -2.92
C GLY A 177 3.67 -5.65 -3.85
N PHE A 178 4.75 -6.29 -3.38
CA PHE A 178 5.95 -6.52 -4.18
C PHE A 178 5.66 -7.41 -5.40
N GLY A 179 4.87 -8.48 -5.21
CA GLY A 179 4.47 -9.39 -6.28
C GLY A 179 3.63 -8.75 -7.39
N VAL A 180 2.98 -7.61 -7.13
CA VAL A 180 2.21 -6.86 -8.14
C VAL A 180 2.96 -5.63 -8.68
N GLY A 181 4.26 -5.50 -8.39
CA GLY A 181 5.13 -4.46 -8.95
C GLY A 181 5.25 -3.19 -8.09
N ILE A 182 4.84 -3.22 -6.82
CA ILE A 182 5.18 -2.15 -5.87
C ILE A 182 6.56 -2.47 -5.32
N ASP A 183 7.60 -1.83 -5.87
CA ASP A 183 9.01 -2.07 -5.54
C ASP A 183 9.69 -0.88 -4.82
N LYS A 184 9.00 0.26 -4.74
CA LYS A 184 9.53 1.46 -4.09
C LYS A 184 9.66 1.30 -2.58
N VAL A 185 10.73 1.88 -2.05
CA VAL A 185 11.03 1.98 -0.62
C VAL A 185 11.29 3.44 -0.28
N ALA A 186 10.55 3.96 0.70
CA ALA A 186 10.74 5.31 1.22
C ALA A 186 11.65 5.26 2.46
N CYS A 187 12.85 5.83 2.33
CA CYS A 187 13.81 6.00 3.41
C CYS A 187 13.59 7.39 4.05
N SER A 188 13.11 7.43 5.28
CA SER A 188 12.77 8.68 5.98
C SER A 188 13.53 8.82 7.30
N LEU A 189 13.80 10.06 7.69
CA LEU A 189 14.29 10.40 9.03
C LEU A 189 13.17 11.03 9.84
N SER A 190 13.15 10.78 11.14
CA SER A 190 12.07 11.19 12.03
C SER A 190 12.57 11.90 13.29
N GLY A 191 11.71 12.76 13.85
CA GLY A 191 11.97 13.51 15.08
C GLY A 191 12.01 12.63 16.34
N ASP A 192 11.42 11.44 16.26
CA ASP A 192 11.42 10.41 17.30
C ASP A 192 11.50 9.00 16.70
N VAL A 193 11.75 8.01 17.56
CA VAL A 193 11.70 6.60 17.19
C VAL A 193 10.25 6.11 17.29
N GLY A 194 9.70 5.57 16.20
CA GLY A 194 8.44 4.82 16.22
C GLY A 194 7.22 5.59 16.75
N GLY A 195 6.85 6.70 16.11
CA GLY A 195 5.62 7.46 16.45
C GLY A 195 5.66 8.15 17.82
N GLY A 196 6.85 8.31 18.42
CA GLY A 196 7.03 9.07 19.65
C GLY A 196 6.60 10.54 19.51
N SER A 197 6.45 11.24 20.63
CA SER A 197 5.80 12.56 20.66
C SER A 197 6.63 13.70 20.08
N ARG A 198 7.89 13.45 19.69
CA ARG A 198 8.78 14.48 19.18
C ARG A 198 8.76 14.55 17.65
N GLN A 199 8.42 15.74 17.17
CA GLN A 199 8.31 16.02 15.74
C GLN A 199 9.52 16.78 15.22
N LEU A 200 9.79 16.65 13.93
CA LEU A 200 10.60 17.60 13.18
C LEU A 200 9.82 18.92 13.10
N THR A 201 10.52 20.05 13.17
CA THR A 201 9.89 21.39 13.17
C THR A 201 10.32 22.23 11.97
N GLY A 202 10.88 21.59 10.96
CA GLY A 202 11.48 22.21 9.78
C GLY A 202 12.05 21.15 8.85
N PRO A 203 12.32 21.51 7.57
CA PRO A 203 12.91 20.60 6.61
C PRO A 203 14.35 20.22 7.00
N LEU A 204 14.76 19.02 6.61
CA LEU A 204 16.12 18.52 6.79
C LEU A 204 17.09 19.19 5.81
N LYS A 205 18.28 19.55 6.31
CA LYS A 205 19.36 20.12 5.50
C LYS A 205 19.85 19.15 4.46
#